data_AF-A0AAD1DNP8-F1
#
_entry.id   AF-A0AAD1DNP8-F1
#
_cell.length_a   1.000
_cell.length_b   1.000
_cell.length_c   1.000
_cell.angle_alpha   90.00
_cell.angle_beta   90.00
_cell.angle_gamma   90.00
#
_symmetry.space_group_name_H-M   'P 1'
#
loop_
_entity.id
_entity.type
_entity.pdbx_description
1 polymer ?
#
loop_
_entity_poly.entity_id
_entity_poly.type
_entity_poly.pdbx_seq_one_letter_code
_entity_poly.pdbx_strand_id
1 'polypeptide(L)'
;MVSKKLLIINIVVVMLLITAHTLGSCFIMYPMKSDIWTVISESSPYYLLIALAIFALIAWLISHLRIKNLNPKNKFLLAYTILCGVLLTFIIYFDAATYISTRKAIRESENEYIHQAKEDIKKDNVMYRFAGGLSIPKYDLKTRNKIDSIRKKFGVTYFNTGCTVDIIDIEGQQKYEEAVKLYLEKRNGKGWEEKMNREIENLKKVKLPRPYSR
;
A
#
# COMPACT_ATOMS: atom_id res chain seq x y z
N MET A 1 -14.23 -26.06 40.03
CA MET A 1 -12.79 -25.95 39.70
C MET A 1 -12.63 -25.57 38.24
N VAL A 2 -11.71 -24.66 37.91
CA VAL A 2 -11.43 -24.26 36.52
C VAL A 2 -10.53 -25.30 35.87
N SER A 3 -10.84 -25.73 34.65
CA SER A 3 -9.96 -26.61 33.89
C SER A 3 -8.70 -25.87 33.44
N LYS A 4 -7.52 -26.29 33.93
CA LYS A 4 -6.22 -25.70 33.53
C LYS A 4 -6.01 -25.77 32.02
N LYS A 5 -6.37 -26.90 31.39
CA LYS A 5 -6.26 -27.09 29.94
C LYS A 5 -7.11 -26.07 29.17
N LEU A 6 -8.36 -25.87 29.59
CA LEU A 6 -9.28 -24.94 28.93
C LEU A 6 -8.84 -23.48 29.09
N LEU A 7 -8.31 -23.13 30.27
CA LEU A 7 -7.75 -21.81 30.52
C LEU A 7 -6.54 -21.53 29.61
N ILE A 8 -5.61 -22.48 29.47
CA ILE A 8 -4.45 -22.35 28.58
C ILE A 8 -4.90 -22.15 27.13
N ILE A 9 -5.82 -22.99 26.64
CA ILE A 9 -6.36 -22.86 25.28
C ILE A 9 -6.98 -21.47 25.06
N ASN A 10 -7.78 -21.00 26.02
CA ASN A 10 -8.40 -19.68 25.91
C ASN A 10 -7.37 -18.56 25.78
N ILE A 11 -6.34 -18.56 26.64
CA ILE A 11 -5.25 -17.57 26.61
C ILE A 11 -4.54 -17.61 25.24
N VAL A 12 -4.21 -18.81 24.75
CA VAL A 12 -3.54 -18.98 23.45
C VAL A 12 -4.41 -18.44 22.31
N VAL A 13 -5.71 -18.75 22.28
CA VAL A 13 -6.62 -18.27 21.22
C VAL A 13 -6.74 -16.75 21.25
N VAL A 14 -6.85 -16.14 22.42
CA VAL A 14 -6.91 -14.67 22.54
C VAL A 14 -5.60 -14.02 22.08
N MET A 15 -4.44 -14.58 22.44
CA MET A 15 -3.14 -14.09 21.98
C MET A 15 -2.98 -14.21 20.46
N LEU A 16 -3.41 -15.32 19.87
CA LEU A 16 -3.42 -15.51 18.42
C LEU A 16 -4.35 -14.53 17.73
N LEU A 17 -5.52 -14.25 18.31
CA LEU A 17 -6.49 -13.29 17.78
C LEU A 17 -5.94 -11.87 17.74
N ILE A 18 -5.31 -11.42 18.83
CA ILE A 18 -4.66 -10.11 18.88
C ILE A 18 -3.54 -10.04 17.84
N THR A 19 -2.73 -11.09 17.75
CA THR A 19 -1.60 -11.16 16.80
C THR A 19 -2.08 -11.18 15.35
N ALA A 20 -3.13 -11.93 15.03
CA ALA A 20 -3.70 -11.99 13.68
C ALA A 20 -4.28 -10.63 13.27
N HIS A 21 -5.01 -9.97 14.16
CA HIS A 21 -5.56 -8.63 13.89
C HIS A 21 -4.45 -7.58 13.64
N THR A 22 -3.40 -7.57 14.45
CA THR A 22 -2.31 -6.59 14.31
C THR A 22 -1.43 -6.89 13.09
N LEU A 23 -1.04 -8.14 12.86
CA LEU A 23 -0.20 -8.52 11.73
C LEU A 23 -0.95 -8.53 10.40
N GLY A 24 -2.23 -8.88 10.40
CA GLY A 24 -3.09 -8.86 9.20
C GLY A 24 -3.10 -7.49 8.54
N SER A 25 -3.19 -6.44 9.37
CA SER A 25 -3.10 -5.04 8.93
C SER A 25 -1.77 -4.74 8.23
N CYS A 26 -0.64 -5.27 8.74
CA CYS A 26 0.67 -5.13 8.08
C CYS A 26 0.72 -5.82 6.71
N PHE A 27 0.13 -7.02 6.58
CA PHE A 27 0.14 -7.77 5.32
C PHE A 27 -0.77 -7.15 4.27
N ILE A 28 -1.93 -6.60 4.68
CA ILE A 28 -2.86 -5.92 3.76
C ILE A 28 -2.24 -4.63 3.22
N MET A 29 -1.51 -3.88 4.07
CA MET A 29 -0.88 -2.62 3.65
C MET A 29 0.38 -2.83 2.79
N TYR A 30 0.91 -4.05 2.68
CA TYR A 30 2.04 -4.34 1.79
C TYR A 30 1.64 -4.13 0.31
N PRO A 31 2.43 -3.41 -0.51
CA PRO A 31 3.82 -2.99 -0.27
C PRO A 31 4.04 -1.55 0.23
N MET A 32 3.02 -0.88 0.75
CA MET A 32 3.16 0.48 1.29
C MET A 32 4.18 0.49 2.44
N LYS A 33 5.19 1.36 2.35
CA LYS A 33 6.22 1.53 3.38
C LYS A 33 5.63 2.29 4.57
N SER A 34 4.88 1.61 5.41
CA SER A 34 4.37 2.16 6.68
C SER A 34 5.25 1.72 7.84
N ASP A 35 5.55 2.65 8.75
CA ASP A 35 6.09 2.31 10.08
C ASP A 35 5.05 1.48 10.84
N ILE A 36 5.52 0.52 11.65
CA ILE A 36 4.72 -0.35 12.51
C ILE A 36 3.75 0.47 13.36
N TRP A 37 4.18 1.64 13.86
CA TRP A 37 3.32 2.51 14.66
C TRP A 37 2.12 3.07 13.88
N THR A 38 2.32 3.42 12.62
CA THR A 38 1.24 3.89 11.73
C THR A 38 0.23 2.77 11.51
N VAL A 39 0.70 1.55 11.23
CA VAL A 39 -0.17 0.39 11.03
C VAL A 39 -1.00 0.10 12.28
N ILE A 40 -0.40 0.14 13.47
CA ILE A 40 -1.13 -0.06 14.73
C ILE A 40 -2.18 1.03 14.93
N SER A 41 -1.85 2.29 14.68
CA SER A 41 -2.79 3.40 14.79
C SER A 41 -3.99 3.24 13.85
N GLU A 42 -3.74 2.88 12.60
CA GLU A 42 -4.78 2.71 11.58
C GLU A 42 -5.60 1.44 11.77
N SER A 43 -5.00 0.37 12.33
CA SER A 43 -5.69 -0.89 12.65
C SER A 43 -6.84 -0.73 13.65
N SER A 44 -6.97 0.43 14.30
CA SER A 44 -8.10 0.77 15.17
C SER A 44 -8.39 -0.34 16.22
N PRO A 45 -7.40 -0.67 17.08
CA PRO A 45 -7.46 -1.84 17.97
C PRO A 45 -8.63 -1.81 18.97
N TYR A 46 -9.24 -0.65 19.17
CA TYR A 46 -10.44 -0.49 20.00
C TYR A 46 -11.64 -1.28 19.47
N TYR A 47 -11.78 -1.51 18.16
CA TYR A 47 -12.84 -2.37 17.62
C TYR A 47 -12.70 -3.83 18.07
N LEU A 48 -11.47 -4.34 18.09
CA LEU A 48 -11.18 -5.68 18.61
C LEU A 48 -11.54 -5.77 20.10
N LEU A 49 -11.18 -4.76 20.90
CA LEU A 49 -11.51 -4.71 22.32
C LEU A 49 -13.03 -4.70 22.57
N ILE A 50 -13.78 -3.93 21.77
CA ILE A 50 -15.25 -3.92 21.82
C ILE A 50 -15.81 -5.31 21.51
N ALA A 51 -15.31 -5.98 20.46
CA ALA A 51 -15.73 -7.34 20.12
C ALA A 51 -15.44 -8.34 21.25
N LEU A 52 -14.25 -8.28 21.87
CA LEU A 52 -13.90 -9.13 23.01
C LEU A 52 -14.81 -8.88 24.22
N ALA A 53 -15.17 -7.62 24.51
CA ALA A 53 -16.09 -7.28 25.58
C ALA A 53 -17.50 -7.84 25.32
N ILE A 54 -18.00 -7.73 24.09
CA ILE A 54 -19.30 -8.31 23.68
C ILE A 54 -19.25 -9.84 23.81
N PHE A 55 -18.18 -10.49 23.37
CA PHE A 55 -18.03 -11.95 23.50
C PHE A 55 -17.97 -12.39 24.97
N ALA A 56 -17.32 -11.61 25.84
CA ALA A 56 -17.32 -11.87 27.27
C ALA A 56 -18.73 -11.78 27.86
N LEU A 57 -19.53 -10.78 27.47
CA LEU A 57 -20.93 -10.66 27.88
C LEU A 57 -21.78 -11.86 27.40
N ILE A 58 -21.64 -12.26 26.14
CA ILE A 58 -22.35 -13.42 25.57
C ILE A 58 -21.94 -14.71 26.31
N ALA A 59 -20.64 -14.94 26.48
CA ALA A 59 -20.13 -16.11 27.20
C ALA A 59 -20.59 -16.13 28.66
N TRP A 60 -20.69 -14.96 29.31
CA TRP A 60 -21.23 -14.84 30.65
C TRP A 60 -22.71 -15.22 30.71
N LEU A 61 -23.54 -14.73 29.79
CA LEU A 61 -24.95 -15.12 29.68
C LEU A 61 -25.09 -16.64 29.48
N ILE A 62 -24.29 -17.24 28.58
CA ILE A 62 -24.27 -18.68 28.32
C ILE A 62 -23.87 -19.47 29.58
N SER A 63 -22.97 -18.92 30.41
CA SER A 63 -22.50 -19.60 31.61
C SER A 63 -23.60 -19.83 32.67
N HIS A 64 -24.65 -18.98 32.66
CA HIS A 64 -25.81 -19.09 33.54
C HIS A 64 -26.90 -20.03 33.01
N LEU A 65 -26.82 -20.43 31.74
CA LEU A 65 -27.75 -21.42 31.19
C LEU A 65 -27.54 -22.79 31.84
N ARG A 66 -28.65 -23.49 32.12
CA ARG A 66 -28.67 -24.85 32.69
C ARG A 66 -28.27 -25.92 31.66
N ILE A 67 -27.06 -25.80 31.11
CA ILE A 67 -26.40 -26.84 30.31
C ILE A 67 -25.83 -27.89 31.28
N LYS A 68 -26.15 -29.17 31.09
CA LYS A 68 -25.71 -30.26 31.98
C LYS A 68 -24.18 -30.47 31.91
N ASN A 69 -23.62 -31.02 33.00
CA ASN A 69 -22.26 -31.57 33.15
C ASN A 69 -21.04 -30.62 33.18
N LEU A 70 -21.21 -29.28 33.19
CA LEU A 70 -20.09 -28.33 33.30
C LEU A 70 -20.30 -27.30 34.41
N ASN A 71 -19.24 -26.97 35.13
CA ASN A 71 -19.23 -25.83 36.07
C ASN A 71 -19.37 -24.51 35.29
N PRO A 72 -20.15 -23.51 35.78
CA PRO A 72 -20.32 -22.21 35.14
C PRO A 72 -19.02 -21.57 34.60
N LYS A 73 -17.91 -21.63 35.36
CA LYS A 73 -16.62 -21.07 34.92
C LYS A 73 -16.06 -21.75 33.66
N ASN A 74 -16.23 -23.06 33.55
CA ASN A 74 -15.78 -23.81 32.37
C ASN A 74 -16.71 -23.59 31.17
N LYS A 75 -18.01 -23.37 31.40
CA LYS A 75 -18.96 -22.98 30.33
C LYS A 75 -18.59 -21.63 29.73
N PHE A 76 -18.30 -20.65 30.60
CA PHE A 76 -17.81 -19.34 30.17
C PHE A 76 -16.56 -19.48 29.29
N LEU A 77 -15.52 -20.16 29.79
CA LEU A 77 -14.27 -20.33 29.05
C LEU A 77 -14.47 -21.05 27.72
N LEU A 78 -15.32 -22.08 27.66
CA LEU A 78 -15.62 -22.79 26.44
C LEU A 78 -16.33 -21.89 25.42
N ALA A 79 -17.41 -21.23 25.83
CA ALA A 79 -18.18 -20.32 24.96
C ALA A 79 -17.30 -19.17 24.45
N TYR A 80 -16.53 -18.54 25.34
CA TYR A 80 -15.62 -17.46 24.97
C TYR A 80 -14.52 -17.93 24.00
N THR A 81 -13.94 -19.11 24.23
CA THR A 81 -12.94 -19.70 23.32
C THR A 81 -13.53 -19.97 21.94
N ILE A 82 -14.76 -20.50 21.86
CA ILE A 82 -15.43 -20.77 20.59
C ILE A 82 -15.68 -19.46 19.83
N LEU A 83 -16.21 -18.43 20.49
CA LEU A 83 -16.46 -17.12 19.88
C LEU A 83 -15.16 -16.49 19.35
N CYS A 84 -14.10 -16.46 20.17
CA CYS A 84 -12.80 -15.95 19.75
C CYS A 84 -12.19 -16.79 18.61
N GLY A 85 -12.37 -18.12 18.63
CA GLY A 85 -11.90 -19.02 17.58
C GLY A 85 -12.58 -18.77 16.24
N VAL A 86 -13.91 -18.58 16.23
CA VAL A 86 -14.67 -18.22 15.02
C VAL A 86 -14.20 -16.88 14.47
N LEU A 87 -14.04 -15.86 15.32
CA LEU A 87 -13.54 -14.56 14.90
C LEU A 87 -12.10 -14.65 14.35
N LEU A 88 -11.23 -15.43 14.98
CA LEU A 88 -9.86 -15.66 14.52
C LEU A 88 -9.84 -16.27 13.11
N THR A 89 -10.65 -17.31 12.86
CA THR A 89 -10.75 -17.91 11.53
C THR A 89 -11.27 -16.92 10.49
N PHE A 90 -12.25 -16.09 10.86
CA PHE A 90 -12.78 -15.06 9.98
C PHE A 90 -11.73 -14.01 9.61
N ILE A 91 -10.98 -13.50 10.59
CA ILE A 91 -9.90 -12.51 10.36
C ILE A 91 -8.84 -13.10 9.45
N ILE A 92 -8.33 -14.30 9.75
CA ILE A 92 -7.31 -14.96 8.93
C ILE A 92 -7.80 -15.13 7.48
N TYR A 93 -9.05 -15.56 7.29
CA TYR A 93 -9.64 -15.71 5.96
C TYR A 93 -9.72 -14.38 5.22
N PHE A 94 -10.23 -13.34 5.88
CA PHE A 94 -10.38 -12.01 5.30
C PHE A 94 -9.02 -11.41 4.91
N ASP A 95 -8.03 -11.49 5.79
CA ASP A 95 -6.68 -10.99 5.55
C ASP A 95 -6.02 -11.72 4.38
N ALA A 96 -6.12 -13.05 4.35
CA ALA A 96 -5.57 -13.86 3.26
C ALA A 96 -6.25 -13.56 1.92
N ALA A 97 -7.58 -13.45 1.90
CA ALA A 97 -8.33 -13.11 0.69
C ALA A 97 -7.95 -11.73 0.16
N THR A 98 -7.87 -10.74 1.06
CA THR A 98 -7.47 -9.37 0.73
C THR A 98 -6.06 -9.35 0.16
N TYR A 99 -5.09 -9.96 0.85
CA TYR A 99 -3.71 -10.07 0.40
C TYR A 99 -3.60 -10.69 -1.01
N ILE A 100 -4.28 -11.82 -1.25
CA ILE A 100 -4.27 -12.49 -2.55
C ILE A 100 -4.84 -11.58 -3.63
N SER A 101 -5.95 -10.90 -3.35
CA SER A 101 -6.59 -9.98 -4.32
C SER A 101 -5.70 -8.79 -4.66
N THR A 102 -5.06 -8.17 -3.66
CA THR A 102 -4.12 -7.06 -3.84
C THR A 102 -2.90 -7.49 -4.64
N ARG A 103 -2.30 -8.65 -4.31
CA ARG A 103 -1.15 -9.17 -5.06
C ARG A 103 -1.49 -9.52 -6.50
N LYS A 104 -2.71 -9.99 -6.76
CA LYS A 104 -3.20 -10.22 -8.11
C LYS A 104 -3.31 -8.90 -8.88
N ALA A 105 -3.95 -7.89 -8.30
CA ALA A 105 -4.10 -6.57 -8.92
C ALA A 105 -2.74 -5.90 -9.20
N ILE A 106 -1.78 -6.01 -8.28
CA ILE A 106 -0.39 -5.54 -8.49
C ILE A 106 0.21 -6.23 -9.72
N ARG A 107 0.16 -7.56 -9.80
CA ARG A 107 0.72 -8.30 -10.95
C ARG A 107 0.06 -7.94 -12.28
N GLU A 108 -1.24 -7.71 -12.27
CA GLU A 108 -1.97 -7.27 -13.46
C GLU A 108 -1.49 -5.88 -13.90
N SER A 109 -1.39 -4.93 -12.97
CA SER A 109 -0.80 -3.60 -13.20
C SER A 109 0.63 -3.67 -13.72
N GLU A 110 1.52 -4.44 -13.07
CA GLU A 110 2.90 -4.64 -13.51
C GLU A 110 2.98 -5.14 -14.97
N ASN A 111 2.13 -6.10 -15.34
CA ASN A 111 2.08 -6.63 -16.70
C ASN A 111 1.58 -5.60 -17.72
N GLU A 112 0.55 -4.83 -17.37
CA GLU A 112 0.05 -3.74 -18.22
C GLU A 112 1.14 -2.69 -18.47
N TYR A 113 1.84 -2.29 -17.42
CA TYR A 113 2.95 -1.33 -17.51
C TYR A 113 4.14 -1.87 -18.31
N ILE A 114 4.50 -3.15 -18.15
CA ILE A 114 5.53 -3.80 -18.97
C ILE A 114 5.11 -3.84 -20.45
N HIS A 115 3.83 -4.14 -20.73
CA HIS A 115 3.30 -4.12 -22.08
C HIS A 115 3.35 -2.70 -22.67
N GLN A 116 2.94 -1.70 -21.90
CA GLN A 116 3.03 -0.29 -22.30
C GLN A 116 4.49 0.12 -22.60
N ALA A 117 5.44 -0.25 -21.75
CA ALA A 117 6.86 0.02 -21.96
C ALA A 117 7.35 -0.53 -23.30
N LYS A 118 6.95 -1.74 -23.67
CA LYS A 118 7.30 -2.34 -24.97
C LYS A 118 6.74 -1.54 -26.14
N GLU A 119 5.50 -1.07 -26.05
CA GLU A 119 4.87 -0.26 -27.09
C GLU A 119 5.51 1.13 -27.22
N ASP A 120 5.85 1.75 -26.10
CA ASP A 120 6.50 3.06 -26.05
C ASP A 120 7.94 2.99 -26.59
N ILE A 121 8.68 1.92 -26.26
CA ILE A 121 10.01 1.63 -26.84
C ILE A 121 9.91 1.48 -28.37
N LYS A 122 8.92 0.74 -28.88
CA LYS A 122 8.72 0.59 -30.34
C LYS A 122 8.47 1.92 -31.05
N LYS A 123 7.84 2.88 -30.36
CA LYS A 123 7.54 4.22 -30.88
C LYS A 123 8.68 5.23 -30.71
N ASP A 124 9.81 4.82 -30.14
CA ASP A 124 10.92 5.70 -29.73
C ASP A 124 10.46 6.86 -28.79
N ASN A 125 9.42 6.63 -28.00
CA ASN A 125 8.85 7.65 -27.12
C ASN A 125 8.35 7.05 -25.81
N VAL A 126 9.23 7.05 -24.81
CA VAL A 126 8.91 6.63 -23.44
C VAL A 126 8.09 7.71 -22.75
N MET A 127 6.98 7.33 -22.12
CA MET A 127 6.09 8.26 -21.42
C MET A 127 6.04 7.93 -19.93
N TYR A 128 6.71 8.77 -19.12
CA TYR A 128 6.62 8.70 -17.67
C TYR A 128 5.33 9.35 -17.18
N ARG A 129 4.56 8.59 -16.41
CA ARG A 129 3.38 9.08 -15.71
C ARG A 129 3.76 9.45 -14.29
N PHE A 130 3.25 10.57 -13.79
CA PHE A 130 3.52 11.01 -12.42
C PHE A 130 2.29 11.70 -11.83
N ALA A 131 2.06 11.52 -10.53
CA ALA A 131 1.03 12.24 -9.80
C ALA A 131 1.58 13.61 -9.36
N GLY A 132 1.29 14.65 -10.15
CA GLY A 132 1.72 16.02 -9.89
C GLY A 132 0.65 16.93 -9.32
N GLY A 133 -0.54 16.39 -9.04
CA GLY A 133 -1.72 17.12 -8.60
C GLY A 133 -2.20 18.20 -9.59
N LEU A 134 -3.08 19.09 -9.12
CA LEU A 134 -3.44 20.33 -9.83
C LEU A 134 -2.33 21.36 -9.67
N SER A 135 -1.26 21.23 -10.47
CA SER A 135 -0.14 22.17 -10.44
C SER A 135 -0.44 23.42 -11.28
N ILE A 136 -0.39 24.60 -10.64
CA ILE A 136 -0.35 25.88 -11.35
C ILE A 136 0.95 25.91 -12.18
N PRO A 137 0.91 26.24 -13.49
CA PRO A 137 2.09 26.24 -14.32
C PRO A 137 3.17 27.19 -13.77
N LYS A 138 4.27 26.64 -13.27
CA LYS A 138 5.40 27.41 -12.72
C LYS A 138 6.12 28.28 -13.78
N TYR A 139 5.95 27.94 -15.06
CA TYR A 139 6.61 28.62 -16.18
C TYR A 139 5.63 29.01 -17.27
N ASP A 140 5.95 30.08 -18.01
CA ASP A 140 5.24 30.48 -19.21
C ASP A 140 5.21 29.37 -20.28
N LEU A 141 4.24 29.43 -21.19
CA LEU A 141 4.04 28.41 -22.24
C LEU A 141 5.29 28.22 -23.11
N LYS A 142 6.02 29.29 -23.45
CA LYS A 142 7.23 29.20 -24.28
C LYS A 142 8.34 28.46 -23.55
N THR A 143 8.52 28.68 -22.24
CA THR A 143 9.47 27.93 -21.42
C THR A 143 9.08 26.45 -21.33
N ARG A 144 7.80 26.14 -21.07
CA ARG A 144 7.32 24.75 -21.01
C ARG A 144 7.55 24.00 -22.31
N ASN A 145 7.19 24.60 -23.46
CA ASN A 145 7.43 24.00 -24.77
C ASN A 145 8.91 23.71 -25.03
N LYS A 146 9.82 24.57 -24.55
CA LYS A 146 11.27 24.31 -24.66
C LYS A 146 11.71 23.15 -23.76
N ILE A 147 11.20 23.07 -22.53
CA ILE A 147 11.46 21.94 -21.62
C ILE A 147 10.99 20.63 -22.26
N ASP A 148 9.78 20.62 -22.83
CA ASP A 148 9.24 19.43 -23.49
C ASP A 148 10.02 19.07 -24.77
N SER A 149 10.53 20.06 -25.49
CA SER A 149 11.42 19.82 -26.63
C SER A 149 12.74 19.18 -26.20
N ILE A 150 13.33 19.62 -25.08
CA ILE A 150 14.52 18.98 -24.50
C ILE A 150 14.20 17.53 -24.13
N ARG A 151 13.09 17.27 -23.43
CA ARG A 151 12.68 15.89 -23.07
C ARG A 151 12.50 14.99 -24.30
N LYS A 152 11.81 15.48 -25.33
CA LYS A 152 11.61 14.76 -26.60
C LYS A 152 12.93 14.41 -27.30
N LYS A 153 13.95 15.27 -27.23
CA LYS A 153 15.30 14.96 -27.75
C LYS A 153 15.87 13.68 -27.12
N PHE A 154 15.61 13.45 -25.83
CA PHE A 154 16.01 12.23 -25.11
C PHE A 154 15.01 11.07 -25.26
N GLY A 155 13.97 11.20 -26.10
CA GLY A 155 12.99 10.14 -26.36
C GLY A 155 12.03 9.93 -25.19
N VAL A 156 11.87 10.95 -24.33
CA VAL A 156 11.00 10.88 -23.15
C VAL A 156 9.94 11.97 -23.15
N THR A 157 8.78 11.64 -22.62
CA THR A 157 7.67 12.55 -22.34
C THR A 157 7.16 12.31 -20.93
N TYR A 158 6.53 13.33 -20.35
CA TYR A 158 5.99 13.27 -18.99
C TYR A 158 4.52 13.65 -19.01
N PHE A 159 3.68 12.84 -18.36
CA PHE A 159 2.24 13.04 -18.28
C PHE A 159 1.80 13.07 -16.82
N ASN A 160 1.13 14.15 -16.42
CA ASN A 160 0.58 14.29 -15.08
C ASN A 160 -0.75 13.55 -15.00
N THR A 161 -0.85 12.53 -14.14
CA THR A 161 -2.07 11.74 -13.91
C THR A 161 -3.00 12.33 -12.86
N GLY A 162 -2.64 13.46 -12.24
CA GLY A 162 -3.45 14.16 -11.24
C GLY A 162 -3.00 13.88 -9.81
N CYS A 163 -3.95 13.78 -8.88
CA CYS A 163 -3.71 13.72 -7.43
C CYS A 163 -3.65 12.30 -6.85
N THR A 164 -4.03 11.28 -7.63
CA THR A 164 -4.21 9.93 -7.08
C THR A 164 -2.93 9.14 -7.21
N VAL A 165 -2.39 8.71 -6.07
CA VAL A 165 -1.28 7.77 -5.97
C VAL A 165 -1.81 6.54 -5.27
N ASP A 166 -2.00 5.46 -6.02
CA ASP A 166 -2.32 4.13 -5.48
C ASP A 166 -1.06 3.26 -5.50
N ILE A 167 -0.91 2.39 -4.49
CA ILE A 167 0.22 1.48 -4.37
C ILE A 167 0.31 0.52 -5.57
N ILE A 168 -0.84 0.11 -6.12
CA ILE A 168 -0.90 -0.73 -7.33
C ILE A 168 -0.30 -0.01 -8.54
N ASP A 169 -0.56 1.29 -8.65
CA ASP A 169 -0.04 2.12 -9.74
C ASP A 169 1.47 2.40 -9.55
N ILE A 170 1.92 2.63 -8.31
CA ILE A 170 3.34 2.81 -7.99
C ILE A 170 4.16 1.59 -8.40
N GLU A 171 3.75 0.39 -7.99
CA GLU A 171 4.47 -0.84 -8.33
C GLU A 171 4.50 -1.07 -9.85
N GLY A 172 3.39 -0.78 -10.54
CA GLY A 172 3.33 -0.81 -11.99
C GLY A 172 4.30 0.17 -12.66
N GLN A 173 4.32 1.43 -12.21
CA GLN A 173 5.24 2.46 -12.71
C GLN A 173 6.71 2.09 -12.46
N GLN A 174 7.05 1.46 -11.32
CA GLN A 174 8.40 0.96 -11.07
C GLN A 174 8.80 -0.11 -12.10
N LYS A 175 7.91 -1.05 -12.43
CA LYS A 175 8.17 -2.02 -13.50
C LYS A 175 8.29 -1.41 -14.88
N TYR A 176 7.52 -0.36 -15.16
CA TYR A 176 7.70 0.43 -16.38
C TYR A 176 9.11 1.04 -16.45
N GLU A 177 9.53 1.74 -15.39
CA GLU A 177 10.86 2.36 -15.29
C GLU A 177 11.99 1.34 -15.48
N GLU A 178 11.90 0.19 -14.80
CA GLU A 178 12.85 -0.92 -14.96
C GLU A 178 12.91 -1.40 -16.42
N ALA A 179 11.76 -1.57 -17.07
CA ALA A 179 11.66 -2.08 -18.44
C ALA A 179 12.25 -1.13 -19.49
N VAL A 180 12.09 0.18 -19.32
CA VAL A 180 12.59 1.18 -20.29
C VAL A 180 14.05 1.58 -20.06
N LYS A 181 14.60 1.34 -18.87
CA LYS A 181 15.92 1.82 -18.44
C LYS A 181 17.04 1.45 -19.42
N LEU A 182 17.19 0.15 -19.73
CA LEU A 182 18.24 -0.33 -20.62
C LEU A 182 18.13 0.25 -22.03
N TYR A 183 16.91 0.42 -22.51
CA TYR A 183 16.66 1.02 -23.81
C TYR A 183 17.07 2.50 -23.83
N LEU A 184 16.69 3.30 -22.83
CA LEU A 184 17.06 4.72 -22.75
C LEU A 184 18.57 4.91 -22.56
N GLU A 185 19.23 4.05 -21.78
CA GLU A 185 20.69 4.06 -21.66
C GLU A 185 21.38 3.70 -22.98
N LYS A 186 20.84 2.75 -23.75
CA LYS A 186 21.37 2.42 -25.08
C LYS A 186 21.17 3.57 -26.08
N ARG A 187 20.00 4.23 -26.04
CA ARG A 187 19.64 5.33 -26.93
C ARG A 187 20.46 6.60 -26.67
N ASN A 188 20.61 6.97 -25.40
CA ASN A 188 21.12 8.28 -24.98
C ASN A 188 22.50 8.23 -24.28
N GLY A 189 23.00 7.03 -23.99
CA GLY A 189 24.20 6.77 -23.20
C GLY A 189 23.94 6.78 -21.69
N LYS A 190 24.91 6.27 -20.93
CA LYS A 190 24.87 6.33 -19.45
C LYS A 190 24.84 7.78 -18.95
N GLY A 191 24.06 8.00 -17.90
CA GLY A 191 23.87 9.31 -17.27
C GLY A 191 23.12 10.32 -18.17
N TRP A 192 22.22 9.83 -19.03
CA TRP A 192 21.42 10.69 -19.91
C TRP A 192 20.45 11.57 -19.14
N GLU A 193 19.93 11.09 -18.01
CA GLU A 193 18.96 11.81 -17.19
C GLU A 193 19.60 13.07 -16.57
N GLU A 194 20.83 12.98 -16.06
CA GLU A 194 21.57 14.14 -15.54
C GLU A 194 21.96 15.12 -16.65
N LYS A 195 22.21 14.63 -17.87
CA LYS A 195 22.44 15.49 -19.03
C LYS A 195 21.16 16.26 -19.41
N MET A 196 20.04 15.55 -19.52
CA MET A 196 18.73 16.15 -19.79
C MET A 196 18.36 17.19 -18.73
N ASN A 197 18.50 16.84 -17.45
CA ASN A 197 18.19 17.75 -16.34
C ASN A 197 19.11 18.98 -16.34
N ARG A 198 20.39 18.84 -16.67
CA ARG A 198 21.29 19.99 -16.85
C ARG A 198 20.88 20.91 -18.00
N GLU A 199 20.45 20.37 -19.15
CA GLU A 199 19.92 21.18 -20.26
C GLU A 199 18.68 21.98 -19.82
N ILE A 200 17.78 21.34 -19.06
CA ILE A 200 16.58 22.00 -18.49
C ILE A 200 16.96 23.07 -17.46
N GLU A 201 17.90 22.81 -16.55
CA GLU A 201 18.34 23.76 -15.53
C GLU A 201 19.03 24.99 -16.13
N ASN A 202 19.87 24.80 -17.17
CA ASN A 202 20.49 25.91 -17.87
C ASN A 202 19.43 26.82 -18.52
N LEU A 203 18.36 26.24 -19.05
CA LEU A 203 17.24 26.99 -19.60
C LEU A 203 16.48 27.80 -18.54
N LYS A 204 16.39 27.30 -17.30
CA LYS A 204 15.79 28.02 -16.16
C LYS A 204 16.66 29.19 -15.70
N LYS A 205 18.00 29.00 -15.63
CA LYS A 205 18.95 30.05 -15.21
C LYS A 205 18.98 31.25 -16.14
N VAL A 206 18.83 31.04 -17.44
CA VAL A 206 18.79 32.12 -18.45
C VAL A 206 17.52 32.99 -18.33
N LYS A 207 16.48 32.51 -17.63
CA LYS A 207 15.16 33.17 -17.55
C LYS A 207 14.76 33.72 -16.18
N LEU A 208 15.51 33.45 -15.11
CA LEU A 208 15.24 34.08 -13.82
C LEU A 208 15.69 35.56 -13.90
N PRO A 209 14.79 36.54 -13.74
CA PRO A 209 15.23 37.88 -13.37
C PRO A 209 16.00 37.74 -12.06
N ARG A 210 17.11 38.49 -11.91
CA ARG A 210 17.77 38.64 -10.61
C ARG A 210 16.69 38.91 -9.56
N PRO A 211 16.74 38.28 -8.37
CA PRO A 211 15.80 38.62 -7.32
C PRO A 211 15.86 40.13 -7.11
N TYR A 212 14.71 40.79 -7.21
CA TYR A 212 14.57 42.18 -6.79
C TYR A 212 15.03 42.22 -5.33
N SER A 213 16.20 42.82 -5.10
CA SER A 213 16.61 43.32 -3.81
C SER A 213 15.55 44.32 -3.34
N ARG A 214 14.80 43.95 -2.30
CA ARG A 214 14.19 44.89 -1.36
C ARG A 214 14.72 44.57 0.01
#